data_AF-A0ABD1CVI3-F1
#
_entry.id   AF-A0ABD1CVI3-F1
#
_cell.length_a   1.000
_cell.length_b   1.000
_cell.length_c   1.000
_cell.angle_alpha   90.00
_cell.angle_beta   90.00
_cell.angle_gamma   90.00
#
_symmetry.space_group_name_H-M   'P 1'
#
loop_
_entity.id
_entity.type
_entity.pdbx_description
1 polymer ?
#
loop_
_entity_poly.entity_id
_entity_poly.type
_entity_poly.pdbx_seq_one_letter_code
_entity_poly.pdbx_strand_id
1 'polypeptide(L)'
;MPPPLRQREPTEDTDINEVDFPEFDKRPAFIHVLLLNKTIRLFFVLGVAAIVIPAFAYLFFFSQEIGHAPRQLLTGTCGHPTLYHIQCGFPNSTKEECHNLGCCYTSLSTCYHSLPSEHQYQSVQSEWRNGTLLTPTRNQTPYHKPASPKIFIHLKVLNQSRIQLTLDTTANQPDTTSTDQPISTVNAGDLQAKIYSPTFFVEVSNVTAGEIIFSSARGPLIVTENFFEWTLHLGVDSMFGLGEAVLEPGRKYLLFNSQNASAVPAVMGYSEY
;
A
#
# COMPACT_ATOMS: atom_id res chain seq x y z
N MET A 1 6.85 -29.41 87.79
CA MET A 1 6.07 -28.60 88.75
C MET A 1 6.52 -27.15 88.61
N PRO A 2 5.71 -26.27 87.98
CA PRO A 2 5.95 -24.84 88.04
C PRO A 2 5.41 -24.26 89.36
N PRO A 3 6.09 -23.27 89.98
CA PRO A 3 5.58 -22.55 91.15
C PRO A 3 4.58 -21.43 90.74
N PRO A 4 3.74 -20.96 91.68
CA PRO A 4 2.43 -20.40 91.34
C PRO A 4 2.42 -18.89 91.05
N LEU A 5 1.38 -18.50 90.32
CA LEU A 5 1.02 -17.14 89.92
C LEU A 5 0.68 -16.27 91.14
N ARG A 6 1.33 -15.11 91.23
CA ARG A 6 1.01 -14.06 92.22
C ARG A 6 -0.08 -13.16 91.65
N GLN A 7 -1.28 -13.26 92.22
CA GLN A 7 -2.39 -12.34 91.96
C GLN A 7 -2.02 -10.92 92.46
N ARG A 8 -2.23 -9.91 91.61
CA ARG A 8 -2.27 -8.50 92.01
C ARG A 8 -3.74 -8.13 92.16
N GLU A 9 -4.12 -7.63 93.34
CA GLU A 9 -5.38 -6.95 93.60
C GLU A 9 -5.44 -5.58 92.90
N PRO A 10 -6.65 -5.06 92.65
CA PRO A 10 -6.90 -3.93 91.77
C PRO A 10 -6.72 -2.59 92.50
N THR A 11 -6.00 -1.66 91.88
CA THR A 11 -6.08 -0.24 92.23
C THR A 11 -7.09 0.44 91.33
N GLU A 12 -8.10 0.98 91.99
CA GLU A 12 -9.19 1.81 91.53
C GLU A 12 -8.69 3.18 91.02
N ASP A 13 -9.51 3.78 90.15
CA ASP A 13 -9.45 5.14 89.59
C ASP A 13 -8.34 5.47 88.60
N THR A 14 -8.64 5.46 87.29
CA THR A 14 -8.87 6.69 86.50
C THR A 14 -9.20 6.41 85.01
N ASP A 15 -10.14 7.21 84.50
CA ASP A 15 -10.53 7.48 83.11
C ASP A 15 -11.07 6.35 82.22
N ILE A 16 -12.41 6.35 82.13
CA ILE A 16 -13.19 5.79 81.03
C ILE A 16 -12.88 6.63 79.78
N ASN A 17 -11.83 6.28 79.05
CA ASN A 17 -11.61 6.80 77.71
C ASN A 17 -12.66 6.20 76.78
N GLU A 18 -13.63 7.05 76.43
CA GLU A 18 -14.59 6.88 75.35
C GLU A 18 -13.85 6.44 74.08
N VAL A 19 -14.06 5.19 73.65
CA VAL A 19 -13.49 4.67 72.40
C VAL A 19 -14.27 5.28 71.26
N ASP A 20 -13.77 6.41 70.75
CA ASP A 20 -14.29 7.09 69.58
C ASP A 20 -14.04 6.20 68.35
N PHE A 21 -15.10 5.58 67.83
CA PHE A 21 -15.03 4.84 66.58
C PHE A 21 -14.80 5.85 65.45
N PRO A 22 -13.78 5.67 64.58
CA PRO A 22 -13.57 6.61 63.48
C PRO A 22 -14.81 6.61 62.58
N GLU A 23 -15.49 7.75 62.55
CA GLU A 23 -16.60 8.01 61.65
C GLU A 23 -16.12 7.81 60.21
N PHE A 24 -16.57 6.74 59.56
CA PHE A 24 -16.25 6.46 58.17
C PHE A 24 -16.75 7.63 57.31
N ASP A 25 -15.82 8.41 56.75
CA ASP A 25 -16.12 9.51 55.83
C ASP A 25 -16.79 8.94 54.57
N LYS A 26 -18.13 8.94 54.55
CA LYS A 26 -18.96 8.46 53.43
C LYS A 26 -18.97 9.46 52.26
N ARG A 27 -17.85 10.15 51.99
CA ARG A 27 -17.73 10.96 50.78
C ARG A 27 -17.58 10.00 49.60
N PRO A 28 -18.53 9.98 48.64
CA PRO A 28 -18.38 9.16 47.46
C PRO A 28 -17.12 9.60 46.72
N ALA A 29 -16.24 8.64 46.39
CA ALA A 29 -15.03 8.94 45.62
C ALA A 29 -15.42 9.76 44.38
N PHE A 30 -14.61 10.76 44.03
CA PHE A 30 -14.92 11.73 42.97
C PHE A 30 -15.33 11.07 41.64
N ILE A 31 -14.76 9.89 41.34
CA ILE A 31 -15.06 9.04 40.19
C ILE A 31 -16.54 8.59 40.18
N HIS A 32 -17.13 8.29 41.33
CA HIS A 32 -18.54 7.92 41.45
C HIS A 32 -19.47 9.12 41.23
N VAL A 33 -19.11 10.32 41.70
CA VAL A 33 -19.90 11.54 41.45
C VAL A 33 -19.89 11.93 39.96
N LEU A 34 -18.73 11.74 39.31
CA LEU A 34 -18.55 12.02 37.87
C LEU A 34 -19.36 11.03 36.99
N LEU A 35 -19.45 9.76 37.36
CA LEU A 35 -20.11 8.71 36.57
C LEU A 35 -21.61 8.52 36.87
N LEU A 36 -22.10 8.90 38.05
CA LEU A 36 -23.53 8.76 38.40
C LEU A 36 -24.41 9.88 37.82
N ASN A 37 -23.88 11.09 37.63
CA ASN A 37 -24.69 12.20 37.11
C ASN A 37 -24.81 12.13 35.58
N LYS A 38 -26.04 11.92 35.09
CA LYS A 38 -26.36 11.75 33.66
C LYS A 38 -25.84 12.90 32.78
N THR A 39 -25.90 14.13 33.29
CA THR A 39 -25.47 15.32 32.56
C THR A 39 -23.95 15.39 32.51
N ILE A 40 -23.27 15.16 33.63
CA ILE A 40 -21.80 15.19 33.73
C ILE A 40 -21.18 14.05 32.92
N ARG A 41 -21.77 12.85 32.97
CA ARG A 41 -21.35 11.69 32.16
C ARG A 41 -21.43 11.98 30.66
N LEU A 42 -22.48 12.66 30.19
CA LEU A 42 -22.62 13.02 28.79
C LEU A 42 -21.52 14.00 28.35
N PHE A 43 -21.28 15.06 29.12
CA PHE A 43 -20.22 16.03 28.83
C PHE A 43 -18.82 15.42 28.90
N PHE A 44 -18.57 14.50 29.84
CA PHE A 44 -17.30 13.79 29.95
C PHE A 44 -17.05 12.88 28.73
N VAL A 45 -18.05 12.10 28.32
CA VAL A 45 -17.92 11.24 27.13
C VAL A 45 -17.74 12.08 25.86
N LEU A 46 -18.48 13.18 25.71
CA LEU A 46 -18.30 14.11 24.58
C LEU A 46 -16.91 14.75 24.58
N GLY A 47 -16.40 15.16 25.75
CA GLY A 47 -15.05 15.73 25.88
C GLY A 47 -13.96 14.72 25.53
N VAL A 48 -14.07 13.48 26.01
CA VAL A 48 -13.15 12.40 25.65
C VAL A 48 -13.23 12.11 24.15
N ALA A 49 -14.43 12.01 23.56
CA ALA A 49 -14.60 11.79 22.13
C ALA A 49 -14.02 12.95 21.29
N ALA A 50 -14.19 14.20 21.73
CA ALA A 50 -13.65 15.38 21.06
C ALA A 50 -12.12 15.46 21.09
N ILE A 51 -11.44 14.73 21.98
CA ILE A 51 -9.97 14.61 22.00
C ILE A 51 -9.53 13.35 21.25
N VAL A 52 -10.17 12.20 21.55
CA VAL A 52 -9.78 10.90 20.99
C VAL A 52 -10.04 10.83 19.49
N ILE A 53 -11.16 11.35 18.98
CA ILE A 53 -11.48 11.27 17.55
C ILE A 53 -10.48 12.10 16.72
N PRO A 54 -10.19 13.38 17.03
CA PRO A 54 -9.17 14.12 16.32
C PRO A 54 -7.76 13.56 16.51
N ALA A 55 -7.42 13.05 17.71
CA ALA A 55 -6.13 12.41 17.91
C ALA A 55 -5.98 11.13 17.08
N PHE A 56 -7.02 10.30 17.01
CA PHE A 56 -7.03 9.09 16.20
C PHE A 56 -7.01 9.42 14.71
N ALA A 57 -7.80 10.40 14.27
CA ALA A 57 -7.74 10.91 12.90
C ALA A 57 -6.34 11.45 12.60
N TYR A 58 -5.75 12.23 13.50
CA TYR A 58 -4.38 12.75 13.34
C TYR A 58 -3.36 11.62 13.26
N LEU A 59 -3.44 10.59 14.09
CA LEU A 59 -2.56 9.42 14.00
C LEU A 59 -2.79 8.62 12.71
N PHE A 60 -4.03 8.50 12.25
CA PHE A 60 -4.35 7.80 11.01
C PHE A 60 -3.84 8.57 9.77
N PHE A 61 -3.93 9.89 9.77
CA PHE A 61 -3.51 10.74 8.64
C PHE A 61 -2.04 11.20 8.71
N PHE A 62 -1.45 11.34 9.91
CA PHE A 62 -0.13 11.96 10.14
C PHE A 62 0.85 11.08 10.94
N SER A 63 0.53 9.82 11.24
CA SER A 63 1.55 8.85 11.67
C SER A 63 2.72 8.89 10.68
N GLN A 64 3.95 8.90 11.22
CA GLN A 64 5.23 9.15 10.54
C GLN A 64 5.59 8.19 9.38
N GLU A 65 4.69 7.30 8.99
CA GLU A 65 4.73 6.57 7.70
C GLU A 65 4.30 7.46 6.51
N ILE A 66 3.76 8.66 6.75
CA ILE A 66 3.39 9.63 5.71
C ILE A 66 4.05 10.98 6.02
N GLY A 67 5.39 11.01 5.97
CA GLY A 67 6.10 12.27 5.89
C GLY A 67 5.70 13.01 4.60
N HIS A 68 5.50 14.33 4.67
CA HIS A 68 5.55 15.20 3.50
C HIS A 68 6.96 15.21 2.95
N ALA A 69 7.32 14.11 2.32
CA ALA A 69 8.52 14.03 1.56
C ALA A 69 8.33 14.90 0.30
N PRO A 70 9.41 15.51 -0.22
CA PRO A 70 9.35 16.26 -1.48
C PRO A 70 8.69 15.39 -2.55
N ARG A 71 8.01 15.99 -3.55
CA ARG A 71 7.32 15.31 -4.67
C ARG A 71 8.12 14.20 -5.41
N GLN A 72 9.39 14.02 -5.07
CA GLN A 72 10.32 13.03 -5.57
C GLN A 72 10.48 11.79 -4.68
N LEU A 73 9.95 11.79 -3.45
CA LEU A 73 9.95 10.60 -2.60
C LEU A 73 8.57 9.95 -2.70
N LEU A 74 8.49 8.90 -3.50
CA LEU A 74 7.30 8.06 -3.59
C LEU A 74 7.18 7.27 -2.28
N THR A 75 6.50 7.81 -1.27
CA THR A 75 6.21 7.06 -0.05
C THR A 75 5.03 6.13 -0.31
N GLY A 76 5.33 4.86 -0.60
CA GLY A 76 4.33 3.81 -0.76
C GLY A 76 3.75 3.37 0.58
N THR A 77 2.52 2.88 0.59
CA THR A 77 1.89 2.28 1.78
C THR A 77 1.95 0.75 1.72
N CYS A 78 2.15 0.13 2.88
CA CYS A 78 2.01 -1.32 3.09
C CYS A 78 0.58 -1.73 3.50
N GLY A 79 -0.29 -0.75 3.80
CA GLY A 79 -1.62 -0.97 4.38
C GLY A 79 -2.71 -1.34 3.39
N HIS A 80 -2.44 -2.20 2.40
CA HIS A 80 -3.41 -2.60 1.38
C HIS A 80 -3.81 -4.09 1.49
N PRO A 81 -4.99 -4.48 0.98
CA PRO A 81 -5.47 -5.85 1.08
C PRO A 81 -4.50 -6.88 0.53
N THR A 82 -4.43 -8.05 1.18
CA THR A 82 -3.54 -9.17 0.82
C THR A 82 -3.77 -9.69 -0.60
N LEU A 83 -5.00 -9.54 -1.13
CA LEU A 83 -5.33 -9.88 -2.52
C LEU A 83 -4.49 -9.09 -3.54
N TYR A 84 -4.01 -7.89 -3.18
CA TYR A 84 -3.18 -7.05 -4.04
C TYR A 84 -1.69 -7.15 -3.69
N HIS A 85 -1.29 -8.10 -2.86
CA HIS A 85 0.13 -8.30 -2.52
C HIS A 85 0.84 -8.95 -3.70
N ILE A 86 1.65 -8.15 -4.39
CA ILE A 86 2.52 -8.63 -5.46
C ILE A 86 3.86 -8.99 -4.82
N GLN A 87 4.33 -10.22 -5.08
CA GLN A 87 5.58 -10.73 -4.51
C GLN A 87 6.74 -9.80 -4.86
N CYS A 88 7.53 -9.42 -3.85
CA CYS A 88 8.75 -8.64 -4.03
C CYS A 88 9.98 -9.49 -3.76
N GLY A 89 10.75 -9.80 -4.80
CA GLY A 89 12.00 -10.52 -4.69
C GLY A 89 11.82 -12.03 -4.45
N PHE A 90 12.79 -12.63 -3.77
CA PHE A 90 12.82 -14.07 -3.55
C PHE A 90 11.82 -14.52 -2.47
N PRO A 91 11.20 -15.71 -2.63
CA PRO A 91 10.42 -16.30 -1.55
C PRO A 91 11.33 -16.58 -0.35
N ASN A 92 10.80 -16.38 0.86
CA ASN A 92 11.49 -16.59 2.15
C ASN A 92 12.58 -15.57 2.51
N SER A 93 12.48 -14.34 2.00
CA SER A 93 13.31 -13.23 2.48
C SER A 93 12.99 -12.89 3.94
N THR A 94 14.02 -12.49 4.69
CA THR A 94 13.81 -12.01 6.07
C THR A 94 13.11 -10.65 6.08
N LYS A 95 12.51 -10.26 7.21
CA LYS A 95 11.88 -8.92 7.35
C LYS A 95 12.86 -7.79 7.01
N GLU A 96 14.08 -7.87 7.52
CA GLU A 96 15.12 -6.87 7.29
C GLU A 96 15.55 -6.83 5.83
N GLU A 97 15.77 -7.99 5.22
CA GLU A 97 16.09 -8.11 3.79
C GLU A 97 14.99 -7.51 2.91
N CYS A 98 13.72 -7.82 3.20
CA CYS A 98 12.59 -7.28 2.48
C CYS A 98 12.51 -5.74 2.55
N HIS A 99 12.70 -5.17 3.75
CA HIS A 99 12.71 -3.73 3.93
C HIS A 99 13.91 -3.07 3.22
N ASN A 100 15.07 -3.71 3.23
CA ASN A 100 16.26 -3.21 2.51
C ASN A 100 16.04 -3.16 1.00
N LEU A 101 15.20 -4.05 0.45
CA LEU A 101 14.80 -4.01 -0.95
C LEU A 101 13.84 -2.85 -1.28
N GLY A 102 13.20 -2.21 -0.29
CA GLY A 102 12.16 -1.20 -0.51
C GLY A 102 10.75 -1.78 -0.55
N CYS A 103 10.56 -2.91 0.12
CA CYS A 103 9.32 -3.67 0.09
C CYS A 103 8.74 -3.85 1.50
N CYS A 104 7.47 -4.23 1.53
CA CYS A 104 6.69 -4.43 2.73
C CYS A 104 6.76 -5.89 3.18
N TYR A 105 6.82 -6.10 4.49
CA TYR A 105 6.84 -7.44 5.08
C TYR A 105 5.59 -7.73 5.91
N THR A 106 5.03 -8.93 5.76
CA THR A 106 3.99 -9.46 6.67
C THR A 106 4.12 -10.98 6.81
N SER A 107 3.63 -11.53 7.91
CA SER A 107 3.70 -12.96 8.21
C SER A 107 2.94 -13.84 7.20
N LEU A 108 1.97 -13.28 6.47
CA LEU A 108 1.13 -14.01 5.50
C LEU A 108 1.72 -14.05 4.09
N SER A 109 2.18 -12.93 3.55
CA SER A 109 2.73 -12.83 2.18
C SER A 109 4.26 -12.76 2.14
N THR A 110 4.94 -12.87 3.29
CA THR A 110 6.39 -12.74 3.47
C THR A 110 6.91 -11.38 3.00
N CYS A 111 7.25 -11.19 1.72
CA CYS A 111 7.71 -9.92 1.16
C CYS A 111 6.92 -9.51 -0.09
N TYR A 112 6.37 -8.30 -0.11
CA TYR A 112 5.51 -7.77 -1.17
C TYR A 112 5.78 -6.29 -1.49
N HIS A 113 5.42 -5.87 -2.69
CA HIS A 113 5.57 -4.48 -3.13
C HIS A 113 4.64 -3.54 -2.35
N SER A 114 5.14 -2.38 -1.97
CA SER A 114 4.34 -1.25 -1.50
C SER A 114 3.45 -0.69 -2.62
N LEU A 115 2.43 0.10 -2.27
CA LEU A 115 1.60 0.82 -3.22
C LEU A 115 1.73 2.35 -3.05
N PRO A 116 2.22 3.09 -4.06
CA PRO A 116 2.88 2.61 -5.28
C PRO A 116 4.21 1.91 -4.97
N SER A 117 4.63 0.99 -5.85
CA SER A 117 5.89 0.25 -5.70
C SER A 117 7.10 1.18 -5.78
N GLU A 118 8.11 0.95 -4.95
CA GLU A 118 9.41 1.62 -5.07
C GLU A 118 10.24 1.12 -6.26
N HIS A 119 9.84 0.01 -6.90
CA HIS A 119 10.46 -0.51 -8.11
C HIS A 119 9.65 -0.09 -9.33
N GLN A 120 9.87 1.16 -9.73
CA GLN A 120 9.20 1.82 -10.85
C GLN A 120 10.20 2.62 -11.68
N TYR A 121 9.69 3.27 -12.71
CA TYR A 121 10.42 4.24 -13.51
C TYR A 121 9.81 5.62 -13.37
N GLN A 122 10.64 6.65 -13.46
CA GLN A 122 10.22 8.04 -13.38
C GLN A 122 10.78 8.85 -14.54
N SER A 123 10.00 9.82 -14.98
CA SER A 123 10.40 10.82 -15.95
C SER A 123 11.20 11.91 -15.25
N VAL A 124 12.31 12.32 -15.84
CA VAL A 124 13.05 13.53 -15.45
C VAL A 124 12.31 14.79 -15.91
N GLN A 125 11.47 14.66 -16.93
CA GLN A 125 10.67 15.75 -17.51
C GLN A 125 9.31 15.82 -16.80
N SER A 126 8.81 17.04 -16.56
CA SER A 126 7.48 17.24 -15.96
C SER A 126 6.36 16.74 -16.87
N GLU A 127 6.50 16.97 -18.17
CA GLU A 127 5.52 16.61 -19.20
C GLU A 127 5.96 15.38 -19.99
N TRP A 128 5.02 14.47 -20.25
CA TRP A 128 5.29 13.28 -21.06
C TRP A 128 5.28 13.61 -22.55
N ARG A 129 6.24 13.03 -23.27
CA ARG A 129 6.36 13.08 -24.72
C ARG A 129 6.62 11.66 -25.25
N ASN A 130 6.30 11.44 -26.52
CA ASN A 130 6.59 10.17 -27.15
C ASN A 130 8.12 9.97 -27.19
N GLY A 131 8.60 8.83 -26.68
CA GLY A 131 10.04 8.59 -26.50
C GLY A 131 10.65 9.31 -25.30
N THR A 132 9.86 9.74 -24.30
CA THR A 132 10.42 10.25 -23.04
C THR A 132 11.33 9.21 -22.38
N LEU A 133 12.51 9.67 -21.97
CA LEU A 133 13.46 8.88 -21.19
C LEU A 133 12.96 8.74 -19.76
N LEU A 134 12.87 7.50 -19.28
CA LEU A 134 12.63 7.19 -17.88
C LEU A 134 13.86 6.56 -17.23
N THR A 135 14.06 6.91 -15.97
CA THR A 135 15.10 6.35 -15.10
C THR A 135 14.46 5.55 -13.97
N PRO A 136 15.12 4.48 -13.51
CA PRO A 136 14.57 3.67 -12.42
C PRO A 136 14.57 4.48 -11.11
N THR A 137 13.55 4.29 -10.28
CA THR A 137 13.49 4.87 -8.92
C THR A 137 14.53 4.24 -8.00
N ARG A 138 14.87 2.96 -8.22
CA ARG A 138 15.94 2.24 -7.52
C ARG A 138 16.90 1.57 -8.51
N ASN A 139 18.20 1.73 -8.28
CA ASN A 139 19.24 1.17 -9.17
C ASN A 139 19.33 -0.37 -9.11
N GLN A 140 18.84 -0.98 -8.03
CA GLN A 140 18.82 -2.43 -7.85
C GLN A 140 17.37 -2.92 -7.72
N THR A 141 17.09 -4.03 -8.41
CA THR A 141 15.80 -4.71 -8.40
C THR A 141 15.63 -5.60 -7.17
N PRO A 142 14.39 -6.07 -6.87
CA PRO A 142 14.15 -7.04 -5.80
C PRO A 142 14.94 -8.35 -5.93
N TYR A 143 15.45 -8.64 -7.13
CA TYR A 143 16.19 -9.87 -7.45
C TYR A 143 17.71 -9.66 -7.42
N HIS A 144 18.18 -8.59 -6.76
CA HIS A 144 19.58 -8.19 -6.65
C HIS A 144 20.30 -7.92 -7.99
N LYS A 145 19.55 -7.74 -9.09
CA LYS A 145 20.09 -7.36 -10.40
C LYS A 145 20.02 -5.85 -10.59
N PRO A 146 20.96 -5.24 -11.34
CA PRO A 146 20.86 -3.83 -11.69
C PRO A 146 19.63 -3.59 -12.57
N ALA A 147 18.87 -2.54 -12.26
CA ALA A 147 17.79 -2.08 -13.11
C ALA A 147 18.36 -1.46 -14.39
N SER A 148 17.63 -1.54 -15.50
CA SER A 148 18.01 -0.86 -16.74
C SER A 148 18.07 0.64 -16.46
N PRO A 149 19.21 1.32 -16.74
CA PRO A 149 19.40 2.72 -16.38
C PRO A 149 18.51 3.66 -17.20
N LYS A 150 18.05 3.21 -18.36
CA LYS A 150 17.28 4.00 -19.32
C LYS A 150 16.24 3.10 -19.98
N ILE A 151 15.00 3.57 -19.98
CA ILE A 151 13.94 3.01 -20.83
C ILE A 151 13.24 4.15 -21.55
N PHE A 152 12.78 3.88 -22.77
CA PHE A 152 12.02 4.80 -23.60
C PHE A 152 10.63 4.24 -23.79
N ILE A 153 9.63 5.11 -23.75
CA ILE A 153 8.24 4.70 -23.88
C ILE A 153 7.63 5.36 -25.10
N HIS A 154 7.03 4.52 -25.95
CA HIS A 154 6.33 4.97 -27.14
C HIS A 154 4.86 4.59 -27.08
N LEU A 155 3.99 5.58 -27.26
CA LEU A 155 2.55 5.38 -27.35
C LEU A 155 2.09 5.76 -28.76
N LYS A 156 1.49 4.81 -29.47
CA LYS A 156 1.02 4.98 -30.84
C LYS A 156 -0.44 4.53 -30.95
N VAL A 157 -1.26 5.33 -31.61
CA VAL A 157 -2.63 4.93 -31.99
C VAL A 157 -2.53 4.25 -33.35
N LEU A 158 -2.94 2.98 -33.45
CA LEU A 158 -2.89 2.23 -34.70
C LEU A 158 -4.19 2.38 -35.51
N ASN A 159 -5.33 2.36 -34.82
CA ASN A 159 -6.66 2.58 -35.38
C ASN A 159 -7.65 2.99 -34.26
N GLN A 160 -8.94 3.07 -34.57
CA GLN A 160 -10.00 3.45 -33.62
C GLN A 160 -10.27 2.45 -32.48
N SER A 161 -9.61 1.29 -32.45
CA SER A 161 -9.79 0.26 -31.42
C SER A 161 -8.47 -0.37 -30.95
N ARG A 162 -7.32 0.19 -31.35
CA ARG A 162 -6.00 -0.36 -31.06
C ARG A 162 -5.02 0.74 -30.71
N ILE A 163 -4.49 0.59 -29.50
CA ILE A 163 -3.41 1.41 -28.96
C ILE A 163 -2.19 0.49 -28.80
N GLN A 164 -1.03 0.96 -29.22
CA GLN A 164 0.24 0.27 -29.05
C GLN A 164 1.10 1.05 -28.07
N LEU A 165 1.53 0.35 -27.01
CA LEU A 165 2.49 0.84 -26.04
C LEU A 165 3.75 0.00 -26.15
N THR A 166 4.88 0.65 -26.41
CA THR A 166 6.19 0.00 -26.57
C THR A 166 7.15 0.53 -25.52
N LEU A 167 7.81 -0.39 -24.82
CA LEU A 167 8.94 -0.12 -23.93
C LEU A 167 10.23 -0.51 -24.67
N ASP A 168 11.15 0.43 -24.84
CA ASP A 168 12.43 0.22 -25.52
C ASP A 168 13.61 0.49 -24.57
N THR A 169 14.55 -0.44 -24.49
CA THR A 169 15.78 -0.33 -23.70
C THR A 169 17.02 -0.05 -24.57
N THR A 170 16.88 -0.16 -25.89
CA THR A 170 17.96 -0.14 -26.88
C THR A 170 18.03 1.18 -27.67
N ALA A 171 16.97 1.98 -27.64
CA ALA A 171 16.96 3.29 -28.27
C ALA A 171 18.10 4.16 -27.72
N ASN A 172 19.07 4.51 -28.55
CA ASN A 172 20.15 5.42 -28.18
C ASN A 172 19.71 6.89 -28.17
N GLN A 173 18.53 7.19 -28.71
CA GLN A 173 18.02 8.55 -28.85
C GLN A 173 16.49 8.53 -28.88
N PRO A 174 15.80 9.50 -28.23
CA PRO A 174 14.37 9.68 -28.46
C PRO A 174 14.13 9.95 -29.94
N ASP A 175 13.16 9.26 -30.55
CA ASP A 175 12.70 9.53 -31.91
C ASP A 175 12.30 11.03 -32.00
N THR A 176 13.21 11.85 -32.52
CA THR A 176 13.04 13.31 -32.73
C THR A 176 12.02 13.64 -33.81
N THR A 177 11.35 12.63 -34.38
CA THR A 177 10.29 12.75 -35.39
C THR A 177 8.89 12.84 -34.78
N SER A 178 8.74 12.78 -33.46
CA SER A 178 7.44 12.92 -32.80
C SER A 178 7.11 14.38 -32.48
N THR A 179 5.92 14.81 -32.88
CA THR A 179 5.29 16.12 -32.66
C THR A 179 5.69 16.77 -31.33
N ASP A 180 6.09 18.05 -31.39
CA ASP A 180 6.62 18.87 -30.30
C ASP A 180 5.62 19.20 -29.16
N GLN A 181 4.48 18.52 -29.15
CA GLN A 181 3.41 18.69 -28.17
C GLN A 181 3.56 17.64 -27.05
N PRO A 182 3.28 17.99 -25.79
CA PRO A 182 3.13 17.00 -24.73
C PRO A 182 1.92 16.10 -25.06
N ILE A 183 2.08 14.78 -24.95
CA ILE A 183 1.02 13.81 -25.29
C ILE A 183 0.75 12.93 -24.07
N SER A 184 0.40 13.52 -22.94
CA SER A 184 0.05 12.73 -21.74
C SER A 184 -1.22 11.88 -21.92
N THR A 185 -2.03 12.20 -22.93
CA THR A 185 -3.29 11.50 -23.25
C THR A 185 -3.43 11.31 -24.75
N VAL A 186 -3.80 10.10 -25.18
CA VAL A 186 -4.17 9.78 -26.57
C VAL A 186 -5.56 9.17 -26.60
N ASN A 187 -6.30 9.46 -27.66
CA ASN A 187 -7.62 8.89 -27.91
C ASN A 187 -7.61 8.05 -29.19
N ALA A 188 -8.29 6.91 -29.16
CA ALA A 188 -8.44 5.97 -30.25
C ALA A 188 -9.89 5.46 -30.26
N GLY A 189 -10.77 6.14 -31.00
CA GLY A 189 -12.22 5.87 -30.94
C GLY A 189 -12.75 6.08 -29.52
N ASP A 190 -13.36 5.04 -28.95
CA ASP A 190 -13.86 5.03 -27.57
C ASP A 190 -12.75 4.78 -26.53
N LEU A 191 -11.53 4.45 -26.96
CA LEU A 191 -10.41 4.20 -26.05
C LEU A 191 -9.65 5.48 -25.74
N GLN A 192 -9.28 5.67 -24.49
CA GLN A 192 -8.35 6.69 -24.05
C GLN A 192 -7.19 6.03 -23.30
N ALA A 193 -5.97 6.37 -23.67
CA ALA A 193 -4.77 5.98 -22.92
C ALA A 193 -4.12 7.23 -22.33
N LYS A 194 -3.81 7.17 -21.03
CA LYS A 194 -3.22 8.25 -20.26
C LYS A 194 -1.94 7.78 -19.58
N ILE A 195 -0.88 8.57 -19.71
CA ILE A 195 0.41 8.34 -19.06
C ILE A 195 0.62 9.42 -18.00
N TYR A 196 1.02 8.98 -16.82
CA TYR A 196 1.24 9.83 -15.66
C TYR A 196 2.73 10.10 -15.42
N SER A 197 3.03 11.23 -14.78
CA SER A 197 4.36 11.78 -14.48
C SER A 197 4.33 12.45 -13.09
N PRO A 198 5.41 12.44 -12.28
CA PRO A 198 6.76 12.00 -12.60
C PRO A 198 6.93 10.48 -12.61
N THR A 199 6.21 9.73 -11.79
CA THR A 199 6.24 8.26 -11.81
C THR A 199 5.44 7.73 -12.98
N PHE A 200 6.05 6.86 -13.77
CA PHE A 200 5.41 6.25 -14.91
C PHE A 200 4.40 5.21 -14.47
N PHE A 201 3.16 5.42 -14.90
CA PHE A 201 2.16 4.38 -15.04
C PHE A 201 1.21 4.76 -16.18
N VAL A 202 0.62 3.74 -16.78
CA VAL A 202 -0.36 3.89 -17.86
C VAL A 202 -1.72 3.42 -17.38
N GLU A 203 -2.74 4.13 -17.82
CA GLU A 203 -4.14 3.77 -17.66
C GLU A 203 -4.82 3.82 -19.02
N VAL A 204 -5.56 2.77 -19.34
CA VAL A 204 -6.38 2.71 -20.55
C VAL A 204 -7.82 2.52 -20.14
N SER A 205 -8.68 3.41 -20.60
CA SER A 205 -10.11 3.44 -20.28
C SER A 205 -10.95 3.49 -21.55
N ASN A 206 -12.20 3.03 -21.42
CA ASN A 206 -13.24 3.29 -22.39
C ASN A 206 -13.96 4.59 -21.97
N VAL A 207 -13.87 5.63 -22.80
CA VAL A 207 -14.43 6.97 -22.53
C VAL A 207 -15.95 6.93 -22.50
N THR A 208 -16.56 6.12 -23.36
CA THR A 208 -18.02 6.04 -23.53
C THR A 208 -18.66 5.26 -22.38
N ALA A 209 -18.03 4.16 -21.95
CA ALA A 209 -18.49 3.38 -20.79
C ALA A 209 -18.06 3.98 -19.44
N GLY A 210 -17.01 4.81 -19.42
CA GLY A 210 -16.44 5.36 -18.18
C GLY A 210 -15.63 4.33 -17.37
N GLU A 211 -15.22 3.23 -18.00
CA GLU A 211 -14.57 2.09 -17.33
C GLU A 211 -13.07 2.04 -17.62
N ILE A 212 -12.29 1.60 -16.63
CA ILE A 212 -10.85 1.36 -16.78
C ILE A 212 -10.65 -0.07 -17.28
N ILE A 213 -10.12 -0.22 -18.50
CA ILE A 213 -9.79 -1.52 -19.09
C ILE A 213 -8.57 -2.10 -18.35
N PHE A 214 -7.51 -1.31 -18.22
CA PHE A 214 -6.37 -1.68 -17.39
C PHE A 214 -5.60 -0.48 -16.84
N SER A 215 -4.89 -0.70 -15.74
CA SER A 215 -3.98 0.26 -15.12
C SER A 215 -2.72 -0.43 -14.61
N SER A 216 -1.55 0.17 -14.85
CA SER A 216 -0.28 -0.33 -14.32
C SER A 216 0.13 0.32 -12.98
N ALA A 217 -0.72 1.15 -12.39
CA ALA A 217 -0.37 1.91 -11.19
C ALA A 217 -0.22 1.04 -9.92
N ARG A 218 -0.80 -0.17 -9.93
CA ARG A 218 -0.92 -1.04 -8.75
C ARG A 218 0.21 -2.05 -8.58
N GLY A 219 1.30 -1.94 -9.34
CA GLY A 219 2.42 -2.86 -9.19
C GLY A 219 3.70 -2.36 -9.85
N PRO A 220 4.79 -3.12 -9.74
CA PRO A 220 6.09 -2.70 -10.23
C PRO A 220 6.18 -2.70 -11.76
N LEU A 221 7.13 -1.90 -12.25
CA LEU A 221 7.77 -2.04 -13.55
C LEU A 221 9.26 -2.27 -13.31
N ILE A 222 9.70 -3.52 -13.45
CA ILE A 222 11.09 -3.91 -13.29
C ILE A 222 11.63 -4.25 -14.67
N VAL A 223 12.70 -3.60 -15.08
CA VAL A 223 13.38 -3.91 -16.34
C VAL A 223 14.86 -4.09 -16.03
N THR A 224 15.43 -5.19 -16.51
CA THR A 224 16.85 -5.51 -16.45
C THR A 224 17.31 -5.93 -17.85
N GLU A 225 18.59 -6.29 -18.00
CA GLU A 225 19.12 -6.78 -19.28
C GLU A 225 18.42 -8.07 -19.77
N ASN A 226 18.09 -8.99 -18.86
CA ASN A 226 17.62 -10.34 -19.21
C ASN A 226 16.22 -10.67 -18.66
N PHE A 227 15.56 -9.72 -18.01
CA PHE A 227 14.31 -9.93 -17.31
C PHE A 227 13.51 -8.63 -17.28
N PHE A 228 12.21 -8.74 -17.58
CA PHE A 228 11.24 -7.67 -17.39
C PHE A 228 10.05 -8.22 -16.60
N GLU A 229 9.50 -7.39 -15.73
CA GLU A 229 8.28 -7.65 -14.99
C GLU A 229 7.42 -6.41 -15.04
N TRP A 230 6.14 -6.58 -15.36
CA TRP A 230 5.20 -5.48 -15.38
C TRP A 230 3.84 -5.96 -14.90
N THR A 231 3.32 -5.30 -13.88
CA THR A 231 2.01 -5.62 -13.32
C THR A 231 0.92 -4.74 -13.91
N LEU A 232 -0.13 -5.38 -14.43
CA LEU A 232 -1.33 -4.72 -14.95
C LEU A 232 -2.53 -5.17 -14.12
N HIS A 233 -3.31 -4.20 -13.65
CA HIS A 233 -4.60 -4.43 -13.03
C HIS A 233 -5.69 -4.26 -14.09
N LEU A 234 -6.41 -5.34 -14.41
CA LEU A 234 -7.48 -5.34 -15.40
C LEU A 234 -8.84 -5.09 -14.72
N GLY A 235 -9.70 -4.28 -15.33
CA GLY A 235 -11.06 -4.03 -14.87
C GLY A 235 -12.05 -5.00 -15.49
N VAL A 236 -11.84 -6.31 -15.31
CA VAL A 236 -12.63 -7.37 -15.96
C VAL A 236 -13.01 -8.45 -14.95
N ASP A 237 -14.17 -9.10 -15.15
CA ASP A 237 -14.68 -10.16 -14.27
C ASP A 237 -14.05 -11.51 -14.60
N SER A 238 -13.80 -11.77 -15.88
CA SER A 238 -13.23 -13.03 -16.38
C SER A 238 -12.11 -12.78 -17.37
N MET A 239 -11.07 -13.62 -17.31
CA MET A 239 -9.92 -13.58 -18.23
C MET A 239 -9.76 -14.90 -18.96
N PHE A 240 -9.36 -14.82 -20.23
CA PHE A 240 -9.22 -15.93 -21.16
C PHE A 240 -7.87 -15.79 -21.89
N GLY A 241 -7.25 -16.89 -22.31
CA GLY A 241 -6.01 -16.85 -23.10
C GLY A 241 -4.86 -17.61 -22.45
N LEU A 242 -3.62 -17.31 -22.87
CA LEU A 242 -2.41 -18.04 -22.44
C LEU A 242 -2.48 -19.58 -22.63
N GLY A 243 -3.30 -20.05 -23.57
CA GLY A 243 -3.54 -21.48 -23.80
C GLY A 243 -4.67 -22.09 -22.96
N GLU A 244 -5.32 -21.31 -22.11
CA GLU A 244 -6.39 -21.74 -21.22
C GLU A 244 -7.74 -21.15 -21.61
N ALA A 245 -8.80 -21.91 -21.31
CA ALA A 245 -10.17 -21.43 -21.49
C ALA A 245 -10.49 -20.31 -20.49
N VAL A 246 -10.13 -20.45 -19.22
CA VAL A 246 -10.35 -19.42 -18.20
C VAL A 246 -9.10 -19.33 -17.33
N LEU A 247 -8.61 -18.10 -17.11
CA LEU A 247 -7.48 -17.84 -16.23
C LEU A 247 -7.97 -17.71 -14.78
N GLU A 248 -7.68 -18.72 -13.98
CA GLU A 248 -8.00 -18.69 -12.55
C GLU A 248 -7.08 -17.72 -11.76
N PRO A 249 -7.63 -16.94 -10.81
CA PRO A 249 -6.85 -16.11 -9.90
C PRO A 249 -5.81 -16.91 -9.11
N GLY A 250 -4.63 -16.32 -8.89
CA GLY A 250 -3.58 -16.92 -8.08
C GLY A 250 -2.77 -18.03 -8.78
N ARG A 251 -3.07 -18.35 -10.04
CA ARG A 251 -2.28 -19.29 -10.85
C ARG A 251 -1.17 -18.60 -11.64
N LYS A 252 -0.06 -19.32 -11.82
CA LYS A 252 1.07 -18.91 -12.68
C LYS A 252 1.02 -19.76 -13.96
N TYR A 253 1.02 -19.09 -15.11
CA TYR A 253 1.02 -19.75 -16.42
C TYR A 253 2.39 -19.58 -17.06
N LEU A 254 3.05 -20.70 -17.38
CA LEU A 254 4.34 -20.71 -18.06
C LEU A 254 4.12 -20.87 -19.56
N LEU A 255 4.50 -19.84 -20.31
CA LEU A 255 4.51 -19.87 -21.77
C LEU A 255 5.92 -20.17 -22.27
N PHE A 256 6.09 -21.31 -22.93
CA PHE A 256 7.37 -21.70 -23.52
C PHE A 256 7.16 -22.23 -24.93
N ASN A 257 7.86 -21.62 -25.90
CA ASN A 257 7.84 -22.07 -27.28
C ASN A 257 8.86 -23.20 -27.47
N SER A 258 8.41 -24.34 -27.99
CA SER A 258 9.23 -25.51 -28.27
C SER A 258 8.92 -26.06 -29.67
N GLN A 259 9.71 -27.03 -30.16
CA GLN A 259 9.48 -27.62 -31.48
C GLN A 259 8.07 -28.21 -31.65
N ASN A 260 7.44 -28.65 -30.56
CA ASN A 260 6.14 -29.32 -30.57
C ASN A 260 5.00 -28.47 -30.00
N ALA A 261 5.28 -27.26 -29.50
CA ALA A 261 4.28 -26.42 -28.86
C ALA A 261 4.59 -24.94 -29.08
N SER A 262 3.65 -24.22 -29.68
CA SER A 262 3.69 -22.76 -29.83
C SER A 262 2.91 -22.09 -28.69
N ALA A 263 3.49 -21.08 -28.07
CA ALA A 263 2.83 -20.27 -27.05
C ALA A 263 2.33 -18.94 -27.64
N VAL A 264 1.10 -18.56 -27.29
CA VAL A 264 0.49 -17.28 -27.69
C VAL A 264 0.30 -16.40 -26.44
N PRO A 265 1.10 -15.35 -26.25
CA PRO A 265 1.01 -14.46 -25.10
C PRO A 265 -0.09 -13.42 -25.27
N ALA A 266 -1.33 -13.88 -25.47
CA ALA A 266 -2.51 -13.03 -25.59
C ALA A 266 -3.50 -13.34 -24.47
N VAL A 267 -4.08 -12.29 -23.91
CA VAL A 267 -5.14 -12.35 -22.90
C VAL A 267 -6.32 -11.52 -23.39
N MET A 268 -7.52 -12.03 -23.18
CA MET A 268 -8.78 -11.32 -23.38
C MET A 268 -9.48 -11.23 -22.03
N GLY A 269 -9.98 -10.05 -21.70
CA GLY A 269 -10.82 -9.84 -20.52
C GLY A 269 -12.26 -9.59 -20.94
N TYR A 270 -13.21 -10.07 -20.15
CA TYR A 270 -14.64 -9.87 -20.32
C TYR A 270 -15.23 -9.24 -19.06
N SER A 271 -16.07 -8.22 -19.25
CA SER A 271 -16.84 -7.53 -18.22
C SER A 271 -18.31 -7.77 -18.50
N GLU A 272 -19.10 -8.15 -17.49
CA GLU A 272 -20.53 -8.46 -17.65
C GLU A 272 -21.46 -7.24 -17.68
N TYR A 273 -20.89 -6.04 -17.56
CA TYR A 273 -21.64 -4.78 -17.40
C TYR A 273 -21.98 -4.08 -18.73
#